data_AF-A0A4Q2YHV4-F1
#
_entry.id   AF-A0A4Q2YHV4-F1
#
_cell.length_a   1.000
_cell.length_b   1.000
_cell.length_c   1.000
_cell.angle_alpha   90.00
_cell.angle_beta   90.00
_cell.angle_gamma   90.00
#
_symmetry.space_group_name_H-M   'P 1'
#
loop_
_entity.id
_entity.type
_entity.pdbx_description
1 polymer ?
#
loop_
_entity_poly.entity_id
_entity_poly.type
_entity_poly.pdbx_seq_one_letter_code
_entity_poly.pdbx_strand_id
1 'polypeptide(L)'
;MVHDLQRFKSLRPDDEFRFSIEEDAAATPSQSFASLLGEGGPVGMHVLAATDTWNNVSRWIPRKLLAEFEMRVLFQMSANDSSNLIDSPAATALGLHRALFHNEHLGTLETFRPYAMPDEAWLEGMTAVVR
;
A
#
# COMPACT_ATOMS: atom_id res chain seq x y z
N MET A 1 -1.04 -7.16 7.09
CA MET A 1 -1.34 -7.15 5.65
C MET A 1 -2.84 -7.01 5.46
N VAL A 2 -3.30 -6.13 4.57
CA VAL A 2 -4.71 -5.92 4.24
C VAL A 2 -4.91 -6.17 2.75
N HIS A 3 -5.60 -7.25 2.40
CA HIS A 3 -5.98 -7.56 1.02
C HIS A 3 -7.31 -6.90 0.68
N ASP A 4 -7.43 -6.32 -0.52
CA ASP A 4 -8.65 -5.62 -0.96
C ASP A 4 -9.19 -4.62 0.08
N LEU A 5 -8.36 -3.63 0.44
CA LEU A 5 -8.66 -2.63 1.48
C LEU A 5 -10.08 -2.02 1.35
N GLN A 6 -10.54 -1.78 0.13
CA GLN A 6 -11.86 -1.23 -0.19
C GLN A 6 -13.05 -2.06 0.31
N ARG A 7 -12.85 -3.34 0.66
CA ARG A 7 -13.89 -4.20 1.24
C ARG A 7 -14.16 -3.88 2.71
N PHE A 8 -13.19 -3.28 3.40
CA PHE A 8 -13.28 -2.97 4.83
C PHE A 8 -13.78 -1.55 5.04
N LYS A 9 -15.10 -1.36 4.92
CA LYS A 9 -15.74 -0.04 5.10
C LYS A 9 -15.46 0.59 6.47
N SER A 10 -15.25 -0.23 7.51
CA SER A 10 -14.91 0.24 8.87
C SER A 10 -13.52 0.85 8.98
N LEU A 11 -12.61 0.57 8.03
CA LEU A 11 -11.27 1.16 7.96
C LEU A 11 -11.25 2.45 7.14
N ARG A 12 -12.35 2.77 6.45
CA ARG A 12 -12.46 4.01 5.70
C ARG A 12 -12.44 5.17 6.71
N PRO A 13 -11.66 6.24 6.48
CA PRO A 13 -11.72 7.44 7.29
C PRO A 13 -13.14 7.96 7.40
N ASP A 14 -13.56 8.31 8.62
CA ASP A 14 -14.86 8.89 8.87
C ASP A 14 -14.86 10.36 8.42
N ASP A 15 -15.88 10.78 7.68
CA ASP A 15 -16.05 12.18 7.26
C ASP A 15 -16.56 13.07 8.43
N GLU A 16 -17.15 12.46 9.45
CA GLU A 16 -17.63 13.15 10.65
C GLU A 16 -16.53 13.21 11.70
N PHE A 17 -16.08 14.43 12.02
CA PHE A 17 -15.40 14.70 13.28
C PHE A 17 -16.36 14.37 14.43
N ARG A 18 -16.33 13.11 14.88
CA ARG A 18 -17.03 12.72 16.10
C ARG A 18 -16.26 13.34 17.25
N PHE A 19 -16.75 14.47 17.76
CA PHE A 19 -16.34 14.98 19.07
C PHE A 19 -16.70 13.93 20.11
N SER A 20 -15.75 13.05 20.43
CA SER A 20 -15.83 12.19 21.59
C SER A 20 -15.72 13.09 22.82
N ILE A 21 -16.88 13.46 23.37
CA ILE A 21 -17.00 14.14 24.68
C ILE A 21 -16.62 13.18 25.83
N GLU A 22 -16.42 11.90 25.54
CA GLU A 22 -15.92 10.91 26.49
C GLU A 22 -14.42 10.67 26.26
N GLU A 23 -13.59 11.13 27.20
CA GLU A 23 -12.12 10.95 27.20
C GLU A 23 -11.67 9.48 27.22
N ASP A 24 -12.58 8.53 27.47
CA ASP A 24 -12.32 7.08 27.55
C ASP A 24 -12.93 6.26 26.39
N ALA A 25 -13.43 6.89 25.33
CA ALA A 25 -13.98 6.16 24.19
C ALA A 25 -12.87 5.39 23.44
N ALA A 26 -13.05 4.08 23.26
CA ALA A 26 -12.12 3.26 22.49
C ALA A 26 -11.99 3.77 21.05
N ALA A 27 -10.75 3.80 20.53
CA ALA A 27 -10.48 4.22 19.16
C ALA A 27 -11.28 3.39 18.15
N THR A 28 -11.88 4.05 17.17
CA THR A 28 -12.56 3.34 16.07
C THR A 28 -11.54 2.55 15.23
N PRO A 29 -11.98 1.55 14.45
CA PRO A 29 -11.08 0.84 13.55
C PRO A 29 -10.40 1.74 12.51
N SER A 30 -11.11 2.77 12.00
CA SER A 30 -10.57 3.78 11.09
C SER A 30 -9.47 4.63 11.75
N GLN A 31 -9.67 5.07 12.99
CA GLN A 31 -8.67 5.80 13.79
C GLN A 31 -7.45 4.95 14.07
N SER A 32 -7.65 3.72 14.56
CA SER A 32 -6.56 2.78 14.85
C SER A 32 -5.74 2.46 13.60
N PHE A 33 -6.41 2.29 12.46
CA PHE A 33 -5.74 2.07 11.18
C PHE A 33 -4.94 3.29 10.74
N ALA A 34 -5.51 4.50 10.84
CA ALA A 34 -4.80 5.74 10.54
C ALA A 34 -3.55 5.94 11.41
N SER A 35 -3.64 5.68 12.71
CA SER A 35 -2.50 5.70 13.64
C SER A 35 -1.45 4.65 13.26
N LEU A 36 -1.87 3.43 12.91
CA LEU A 36 -0.94 2.40 12.44
C LEU A 36 -0.19 2.83 11.17
N LEU A 37 -0.87 3.48 10.22
CA LEU A 37 -0.25 3.97 8.98
C LEU A 37 0.75 5.10 9.24
N GLY A 38 0.43 6.05 10.12
CA GLY A 38 1.27 7.23 10.36
C GLY A 38 2.35 7.05 11.43
N GLU A 39 2.11 6.23 12.44
CA GLU A 39 2.97 6.11 13.63
C GLU A 39 3.56 4.71 13.79
N GLY A 40 3.09 3.72 13.01
CA GLY A 40 3.55 2.34 13.11
C GLY A 40 4.99 2.13 12.68
N GLY A 41 5.44 2.84 11.63
CA GLY A 41 6.78 2.67 11.05
C GLY A 41 7.93 2.81 12.07
N PRO A 42 8.01 3.92 12.83
CA PRO A 42 9.03 4.14 13.85
C PRO A 42 9.06 3.10 14.97
N VAL A 43 7.95 2.39 15.24
CA VAL A 43 7.86 1.36 16.28
C VAL A 43 7.94 -0.07 15.71
N GLY A 44 8.33 -0.22 14.44
CA GLY A 44 8.52 -1.52 13.79
C GLY A 44 7.23 -2.19 13.31
N MET A 45 6.12 -1.46 13.25
CA MET A 45 4.86 -1.94 12.67
C MET A 45 4.75 -1.49 11.20
N HIS A 46 4.70 -2.46 10.29
CA HIS A 46 4.66 -2.21 8.85
C HIS A 46 3.36 -2.72 8.22
N VAL A 47 2.82 -1.93 7.29
CA VAL A 47 1.55 -2.26 6.62
C VAL A 47 1.79 -2.54 5.13
N LEU A 48 1.36 -3.73 4.71
CA LEU A 48 1.17 -4.07 3.31
C LEU A 48 -0.33 -3.97 3.00
N ALA A 49 -0.71 -3.05 2.11
CA ALA A 49 -2.09 -2.84 1.70
C ALA A 49 -2.23 -3.01 0.19
N ALA A 50 -3.25 -3.74 -0.24
CA ALA A 50 -3.61 -3.92 -1.64
C ALA A 50 -4.98 -3.33 -1.93
N THR A 51 -5.12 -2.66 -3.07
CA THR A 51 -6.38 -2.12 -3.57
C THR A 51 -6.40 -2.13 -5.09
N ASP A 52 -7.60 -2.11 -5.67
CA ASP A 52 -7.86 -2.34 -7.10
C ASP A 52 -7.71 -1.08 -7.96
N THR A 53 -7.97 0.11 -7.39
CA THR A 53 -8.05 1.37 -8.14
C THR A 53 -7.54 2.54 -7.32
N TRP A 54 -7.03 3.57 -8.01
CA TRP A 54 -6.63 4.83 -7.37
C TRP A 54 -7.77 5.49 -6.58
N ASN A 55 -9.00 5.47 -7.11
CA ASN A 55 -10.16 6.03 -6.40
C ASN A 55 -10.43 5.33 -5.06
N ASN A 56 -10.12 4.04 -4.94
CA ASN A 56 -10.23 3.33 -3.67
C ASN A 56 -9.04 3.62 -2.75
N VAL A 57 -7.81 3.78 -3.27
CA VAL A 57 -6.68 4.30 -2.49
C VAL A 57 -7.07 5.63 -1.84
N SER A 58 -7.49 6.62 -2.62
CA SER A 58 -7.72 7.98 -2.12
C SER A 58 -8.88 8.09 -1.13
N ARG A 59 -9.83 7.13 -1.17
CA ARG A 59 -10.96 7.05 -0.22
C ARG A 59 -10.59 6.39 1.10
N TRP A 60 -9.66 5.44 1.13
CA TRP A 60 -9.27 4.70 2.34
C TRP A 60 -7.97 5.21 2.96
N ILE A 61 -7.07 5.75 2.15
CA ILE A 61 -5.76 6.26 2.57
C ILE A 61 -5.69 7.73 2.17
N PRO A 62 -5.94 8.67 3.11
CA PRO A 62 -5.77 10.10 2.89
C PRO A 62 -4.37 10.41 2.36
N ARG A 63 -4.24 11.45 1.52
CA ARG A 63 -2.97 11.82 0.86
C ARG A 63 -1.79 11.98 1.84
N LYS A 64 -2.06 12.48 3.06
CA LYS A 64 -1.04 12.59 4.12
C LYS A 64 -0.49 11.23 4.54
N LEU A 65 -1.35 10.23 4.73
CA LEU A 65 -0.93 8.88 5.11
C LEU A 65 -0.36 8.09 3.93
N LEU A 66 -0.81 8.40 2.70
CA LEU A 66 -0.23 7.78 1.50
C LEU A 66 1.24 8.17 1.29
N ALA A 67 1.65 9.37 1.73
CA ALA A 67 3.03 9.81 1.68
C ALA A 67 3.98 8.93 2.53
N GLU A 68 3.47 8.32 3.60
CA GLU A 68 4.23 7.38 4.44
C GLU A 68 4.54 6.04 3.71
N PHE A 69 3.81 5.74 2.63
CA PHE A 69 4.08 4.57 1.79
C PHE A 69 5.15 4.90 0.74
N GLU A 70 6.42 4.92 1.12
CA GLU A 70 7.53 5.16 0.18
C GLU A 70 7.69 4.03 -0.86
N MET A 71 7.33 2.80 -0.48
CA MET A 71 7.35 1.63 -1.35
C MET A 71 5.96 1.37 -1.93
N ARG A 72 5.82 1.42 -3.25
CA ARG A 72 4.55 1.22 -3.96
C ARG A 72 4.72 0.26 -5.12
N VAL A 73 3.85 -0.74 -5.21
CA VAL A 73 3.77 -1.65 -6.36
C VAL A 73 2.56 -1.27 -7.21
N LEU A 74 2.79 -0.94 -8.47
CA LEU A 74 1.76 -0.53 -9.41
C LEU A 74 1.64 -1.54 -10.55
N PHE A 75 0.40 -1.87 -10.89
CA PHE A 75 0.07 -2.58 -12.12
C PHE A 75 -0.31 -1.59 -13.23
N GLN A 76 -0.58 -2.10 -14.43
CA GLN A 76 -1.00 -1.27 -15.55
C GLN A 76 -2.23 -0.43 -15.19
N MET A 77 -2.13 0.89 -15.36
CA MET A 77 -3.20 1.84 -15.04
C MET A 77 -3.13 3.07 -15.93
N SER A 78 -4.12 3.96 -15.81
CA SER A 78 -4.15 5.22 -16.56
C SER A 78 -2.97 6.13 -16.20
N ALA A 79 -2.60 7.03 -17.10
CA ALA A 79 -1.51 7.98 -16.86
C ALA A 79 -1.80 8.88 -15.64
N ASN A 80 -3.07 9.24 -15.46
CA ASN A 80 -3.51 10.04 -14.33
C ASN A 80 -3.39 9.29 -12.99
N ASP A 81 -3.80 8.02 -12.94
CA ASP A 81 -3.70 7.21 -11.71
C ASP A 81 -2.24 6.95 -11.34
N SER A 82 -1.41 6.65 -12.35
CA SER A 82 0.04 6.48 -12.18
C SER A 82 0.68 7.74 -11.62
N SER A 83 0.43 8.89 -12.22
CA SER A 83 0.98 10.16 -11.74
C SER A 83 0.48 10.53 -10.34
N ASN A 84 -0.74 10.17 -9.95
CA ASN A 84 -1.21 10.42 -8.59
C ASN A 84 -0.53 9.55 -7.52
N LEU A 85 -0.01 8.38 -7.90
CA LEU A 85 0.63 7.43 -6.99
C LEU A 85 2.15 7.58 -6.93
N ILE A 86 2.80 7.92 -8.04
CA ILE A 86 4.28 7.93 -8.15
C ILE A 86 4.83 9.14 -8.91
N ASP A 87 4.03 10.20 -9.10
CA ASP A 87 4.40 11.43 -9.82
C ASP A 87 4.97 11.19 -11.24
N SER A 88 4.61 10.06 -11.85
CA SER A 88 5.06 9.62 -13.16
C SER A 88 3.99 8.79 -13.86
N PRO A 89 3.79 8.92 -15.19
CA PRO A 89 2.84 8.11 -15.96
C PRO A 89 3.40 6.72 -16.34
N ALA A 90 4.53 6.29 -15.76
CA ALA A 90 5.26 5.08 -16.17
C ALA A 90 4.42 3.79 -16.15
N ALA A 91 3.42 3.68 -15.26
CA ALA A 91 2.58 2.48 -15.17
C ALA A 91 1.65 2.30 -16.39
N THR A 92 1.46 3.32 -17.23
CA THR A 92 0.67 3.21 -18.46
C THR A 92 1.34 2.33 -19.52
N ALA A 93 2.67 2.33 -19.56
CA ALA A 93 3.45 1.54 -20.51
C ALA A 93 3.66 0.09 -20.08
N LEU A 94 3.12 -0.33 -18.93
CA LEU A 94 3.20 -1.71 -18.47
C LEU A 94 2.43 -2.64 -19.41
N GLY A 95 3.08 -3.70 -19.86
CA GLY A 95 2.43 -4.81 -20.56
C GLY A 95 1.80 -5.81 -19.59
N LEU A 96 1.10 -6.80 -20.14
CA LEU A 96 0.54 -7.92 -19.39
C LEU A 96 1.58 -8.59 -18.49
N HIS A 97 1.17 -8.96 -17.28
CA HIS A 97 1.97 -9.65 -16.27
C HIS A 97 3.24 -8.91 -15.80
N ARG A 98 3.28 -7.59 -15.96
CA ARG A 98 4.33 -6.73 -15.40
C ARG A 98 3.76 -5.83 -14.32
N ALA A 99 4.62 -5.53 -13.34
CA ALA A 99 4.36 -4.50 -12.36
C ALA A 99 5.58 -3.60 -12.25
N LEU A 100 5.36 -2.43 -11.68
CA LEU A 100 6.35 -1.43 -11.39
C LEU A 100 6.52 -1.36 -9.87
N PHE A 101 7.75 -1.48 -9.39
CA PHE A 101 8.12 -1.24 -8.01
C PHE A 101 8.76 0.16 -7.93
N HIS A 102 8.07 1.05 -7.22
CA HIS A 102 8.54 2.39 -6.92
C HIS A 102 9.04 2.41 -5.48
N ASN A 103 10.27 2.87 -5.28
CA ASN A 103 10.84 3.10 -3.97
C ASN A 103 11.26 4.57 -3.89
N GLU A 104 10.45 5.36 -3.19
CA GLU A 104 10.64 6.79 -3.04
C GLU A 104 11.91 7.11 -2.24
N HIS A 105 12.22 6.32 -1.21
CA HIS A 105 13.41 6.47 -0.37
C HIS A 105 14.72 6.37 -1.17
N LEU A 106 14.80 5.38 -2.06
CA LEU A 106 15.97 5.16 -2.91
C LEU A 106 15.90 5.91 -4.24
N GLY A 107 14.75 6.52 -4.56
CA GLY A 107 14.47 7.13 -5.85
C GLY A 107 14.49 6.12 -7.01
N THR A 108 14.23 4.84 -6.75
CA THR A 108 14.30 3.78 -7.76
C THR A 108 12.93 3.42 -8.32
N LEU A 109 12.93 3.03 -9.60
CA LEU A 109 11.75 2.63 -10.33
C LEU A 109 12.08 1.42 -11.19
N GLU A 110 11.56 0.26 -10.80
CA GLU A 110 11.93 -1.01 -11.41
C GLU A 110 10.72 -1.72 -11.99
N THR A 111 10.87 -2.34 -13.16
CA THR A 111 9.83 -3.20 -13.74
C THR A 111 10.15 -4.65 -13.47
N PHE A 112 9.18 -5.40 -12.95
CA PHE A 112 9.35 -6.81 -12.64
C PHE A 112 8.13 -7.65 -13.08
N ARG A 113 8.25 -8.97 -12.95
CA ARG A 113 7.18 -9.93 -13.25
C ARG A 113 6.67 -10.56 -11.95
N PRO A 114 5.53 -10.12 -11.41
CA PRO A 114 5.04 -10.59 -10.10
C PRO A 114 4.77 -12.09 -10.02
N TYR A 115 4.44 -12.71 -11.15
CA TYR A 115 4.05 -14.12 -11.25
C TYR A 115 5.10 -14.97 -11.96
N ALA A 116 6.34 -14.47 -12.09
CA ALA A 116 7.43 -15.30 -12.58
C ALA A 116 7.71 -16.42 -11.57
N MET A 117 7.92 -17.64 -12.07
CA MET A 117 8.40 -18.73 -11.23
C MET A 117 9.76 -18.33 -10.66
N PRO A 118 9.98 -18.46 -9.33
CA PRO A 118 11.29 -18.28 -8.75
C PRO A 118 12.30 -19.22 -9.40
N ASP A 119 13.57 -18.82 -9.45
CA ASP A 119 14.63 -19.71 -9.93
C ASP A 119 14.89 -20.87 -8.95
N GLU A 120 15.50 -21.94 -9.46
CA GLU A 120 15.81 -23.13 -8.66
C GLU A 120 16.71 -22.80 -7.46
N ALA A 121 17.67 -21.89 -7.64
CA ALA A 121 18.59 -21.48 -6.58
C ALA A 121 17.86 -20.81 -5.41
N TRP A 122 16.84 -20.01 -5.68
CA TRP A 122 15.99 -19.40 -4.67
C TRP A 122 15.16 -20.45 -3.92
N LEU A 123 14.62 -21.46 -4.63
CA LEU A 123 13.88 -22.58 -4.03
C LEU A 123 14.78 -23.44 -3.12
N GLU A 124 16.02 -23.71 -3.54
CA GLU A 124 17.04 -24.40 -2.74
C GLU A 124 17.40 -23.59 -1.47
N GLY A 125 17.52 -22.27 -1.60
CA GLY A 125 17.77 -21.37 -0.46
C GLY A 125 16.65 -21.41 0.58
N MET A 126 15.38 -21.46 0.14
CA MET A 126 14.25 -21.58 1.06
C MET A 126 14.26 -22.90 1.85
N THR A 127 14.63 -24.01 1.20
CA THR A 127 14.65 -25.32 1.87
C THR A 127 15.75 -25.41 2.93
N ALA A 128 16.82 -24.64 2.81
CA ALA A 128 17.88 -24.53 3.81
C ALA A 128 17.47 -23.72 5.06
N VAL A 129 16.57 -22.74 4.93
CA VAL A 129 16.11 -21.89 6.05
C VAL A 129 15.00 -22.56 6.87
N VAL A 130 14.29 -23.54 6.29
CA VAL A 130 13.17 -24.25 6.93
C VAL A 130 13.63 -25.50 7.71
N ARG A 131 14.92 -25.84 7.69
CA ARG A 131 15.54 -26.90 8.52
C ARG A 131 16.23 -26.32 9.74
#